data_AF-A0A7I7U6Y0-F1
#
_entry.id   AF-A0A7I7U6Y0-F1
#
_cell.length_a   1.000
_cell.length_b   1.000
_cell.length_c   1.000
_cell.angle_alpha   90.00
_cell.angle_beta   90.00
_cell.angle_gamma   90.00
#
_symmetry.space_group_name_H-M   'P 1'
#
loop_
_entity.id
_entity.type
_entity.pdbx_description
1 polymer ?
#
loop_
_entity_poly.entity_id
_entity_poly.type
_entity_poly.pdbx_seq_one_letter_code
_entity_poly.pdbx_strand_id
1 'polypeptide(L)'
;MRRSFRKAGVACGAVFASATVALSAATGAQAVNTAVAVGGLGTPDMHEIVISPLLGGKLARENDVLDGVEWPAQAGPYTGRNDMTLGQSITAGIISLDAHFDAAMLAANRPGDVVTVVGFSAGSLVVNDWMRTLINDPDAPDKDEVKFILVADSSRQKLLKDSQYNPRYDYTYLPAPQTIYDIDVVTGEYDGAADLPDRWWNFLALANAVAGGIFVHVPMMLQDYEAVTPEENITRVTNDLGGTTTTYLVPTKKLPLVQLLPFLAPREAELKAMIDKGYSRNDNRTTTAGASSAAALAAPAVVQESVADEDDAATAEKASAETDTDTADAPKKRTSAKPAVSDDDSDSDADAAKDTAKADADTDTAKADKADTVRKAGKSGKKDGDDDGAKGSTSSADTDSSAGSSSQGSGSSDSGSSE
;
A
#
# COMPACT_ATOMS: atom_id res chain seq x y z
N MET A 1 -87.15 46.89 38.31
CA MET A 1 -87.60 46.68 36.92
C MET A 1 -87.10 45.31 36.45
N ARG A 2 -88.01 44.46 35.97
CA ARG A 2 -87.67 43.20 35.28
C ARG A 2 -87.34 43.50 33.82
N ARG A 3 -86.43 42.76 33.21
CA ARG A 3 -86.52 42.21 31.83
C ARG A 3 -85.32 41.31 31.53
N SER A 4 -85.60 40.03 31.26
CA SER A 4 -84.72 39.12 30.54
C SER A 4 -84.68 39.49 29.05
N PHE A 5 -83.67 39.07 28.29
CA PHE A 5 -83.84 38.45 26.97
C PHE A 5 -82.59 37.67 26.55
N ARG A 6 -82.84 36.68 25.68
CA ARG A 6 -81.99 35.55 25.27
C ARG A 6 -81.33 35.81 23.91
N LYS A 7 -80.31 34.99 23.61
CA LYS A 7 -79.97 34.32 22.32
C LYS A 7 -79.71 35.15 21.05
N ALA A 8 -78.58 34.85 20.42
CA ALA A 8 -78.37 34.63 18.97
C ALA A 8 -77.27 33.55 18.87
N GLY A 9 -77.27 32.53 18.01
CA GLY A 9 -77.67 32.44 16.60
C GLY A 9 -76.41 31.98 15.83
N VAL A 10 -76.23 30.68 15.61
CA VAL A 10 -76.38 29.99 14.31
C VAL A 10 -75.20 30.16 13.33
N ALA A 11 -74.47 29.04 13.20
CA ALA A 11 -74.05 28.34 11.97
C ALA A 11 -72.94 28.84 11.02
N CYS A 12 -72.31 27.79 10.46
CA CYS A 12 -71.62 27.67 9.18
C CYS A 12 -70.20 28.24 9.05
N GLY A 13 -69.22 27.34 9.14
CA GLY A 13 -67.90 27.48 8.54
C GLY A 13 -67.46 26.12 8.01
N ALA A 14 -67.29 26.04 6.69
CA ALA A 14 -67.13 24.82 5.91
C ALA A 14 -65.90 23.98 6.29
N VAL A 15 -66.09 22.65 6.21
CA VAL A 15 -65.03 21.65 6.20
C VAL A 15 -64.25 21.80 4.90
N PHE A 16 -63.01 22.29 4.98
CA PHE A 16 -61.99 22.03 3.97
C PHE A 16 -61.12 20.90 4.49
N ALA A 17 -61.30 19.72 3.91
CA ALA A 17 -60.37 18.61 4.04
C ALA A 17 -59.10 18.96 3.27
N SER A 18 -58.13 19.57 3.95
CA SER A 18 -56.76 19.63 3.44
C SER A 18 -56.09 18.30 3.79
N ALA A 19 -56.19 17.35 2.87
CA ALA A 19 -55.27 16.21 2.83
C ALA A 19 -53.88 16.76 2.47
N THR A 20 -53.09 17.10 3.49
CA THR A 20 -51.66 17.31 3.32
C THR A 20 -51.04 15.95 2.99
N VAL A 21 -50.77 15.72 1.70
CA VAL A 21 -49.81 14.70 1.29
C VAL A 21 -48.45 15.19 1.79
N ALA A 22 -48.07 14.74 2.99
CA ALA A 22 -46.68 14.78 3.42
C ALA A 22 -45.94 13.79 2.52
N LEU A 23 -45.39 14.29 1.42
CA LEU A 23 -44.44 13.54 0.61
C LEU A 23 -43.17 13.41 1.48
N SER A 24 -43.11 12.36 2.30
CA SER A 24 -41.86 11.91 2.89
C SER A 24 -40.98 11.42 1.75
N ALA A 25 -40.26 12.33 1.11
CA ALA A 25 -39.03 12.00 0.44
C ALA A 25 -37.99 11.70 1.53
N ALA A 26 -38.17 10.57 2.22
CA ALA A 26 -37.04 9.83 2.72
C ALA A 26 -36.36 9.21 1.49
N THR A 27 -35.74 10.07 0.67
CA THR A 27 -34.62 9.62 -0.13
C THR A 27 -33.64 9.11 0.90
N GLY A 28 -33.53 7.79 1.05
CA GLY A 28 -32.53 7.22 1.93
C GLY A 28 -31.22 7.87 1.53
N ALA A 29 -30.67 8.70 2.41
CA ALA A 29 -29.30 9.12 2.24
C ALA A 29 -28.52 7.80 2.16
N GLN A 30 -27.85 7.55 1.04
CA GLN A 30 -27.01 6.37 0.88
C GLN A 30 -25.78 6.56 1.76
N ALA A 31 -25.30 5.49 2.42
CA ALA A 31 -24.01 5.47 3.13
C ALA A 31 -22.96 6.22 2.31
N VAL A 32 -22.08 6.98 2.96
CA VAL A 32 -20.99 7.71 2.27
C VAL A 32 -19.69 7.13 2.79
N ASN A 33 -19.18 6.14 2.08
CA ASN A 33 -17.88 5.57 2.36
C ASN A 33 -16.81 6.45 1.69
N THR A 34 -15.79 6.83 2.45
CA THR A 34 -14.71 7.70 1.94
C THR A 34 -13.38 6.98 2.03
N ALA A 35 -12.64 6.96 0.92
CA ALA A 35 -11.24 6.57 0.91
C ALA A 35 -10.36 7.82 1.00
N VAL A 36 -9.64 7.98 2.11
CA VAL A 36 -8.64 9.03 2.32
C VAL A 36 -7.27 8.47 1.95
N ALA A 37 -6.67 9.01 0.89
CA ALA A 37 -5.50 8.42 0.24
C ALA A 37 -4.30 9.37 0.24
N VAL A 38 -3.17 8.92 0.79
CA VAL A 38 -1.90 9.65 0.82
C VAL A 38 -0.94 9.07 -0.22
N GLY A 39 -0.48 9.92 -1.14
CA GLY A 39 0.43 9.53 -2.22
C GLY A 39 1.86 9.24 -1.77
N GLY A 40 2.69 8.77 -2.71
CA GLY A 40 4.14 8.62 -2.50
C GLY A 40 4.92 9.93 -2.69
N LEU A 41 6.26 9.84 -2.66
CA LEU A 41 7.13 10.98 -2.99
C LEU A 41 6.86 11.46 -4.41
N GLY A 42 6.85 12.78 -4.61
CA GLY A 42 6.55 13.41 -5.90
C GLY A 42 5.07 13.40 -6.30
N THR A 43 4.19 12.83 -5.47
CA THR A 43 2.72 12.91 -5.63
C THR A 43 2.12 13.67 -4.44
N PRO A 44 2.19 15.02 -4.47
CA PRO A 44 1.71 15.88 -3.37
C PRO A 44 0.18 15.90 -3.25
N ASP A 45 -0.53 15.46 -4.30
CA ASP A 45 -1.98 15.28 -4.34
C ASP A 45 -2.26 14.06 -5.24
N MET A 46 -3.34 13.33 -4.94
CA MET A 46 -3.86 12.25 -5.75
C MET A 46 -5.33 12.51 -6.07
N HIS A 47 -5.60 13.21 -7.17
CA HIS A 47 -6.96 13.37 -7.66
C HIS A 47 -7.66 12.02 -7.90
N GLU A 48 -8.99 12.02 -7.86
CA GLU A 48 -9.85 10.84 -8.06
C GLU A 48 -9.45 9.99 -9.27
N ILE A 49 -9.06 10.60 -10.40
CA ILE A 49 -8.63 9.88 -11.61
C ILE A 49 -7.37 9.04 -11.41
N VAL A 50 -6.51 9.43 -10.47
CA VAL A 50 -5.29 8.72 -10.09
C VAL A 50 -5.61 7.62 -9.08
N ILE A 51 -6.48 7.89 -8.11
CA ILE A 51 -6.88 6.91 -7.08
C ILE A 51 -7.73 5.78 -7.68
N SER A 52 -8.67 6.14 -8.56
CA SER A 52 -9.69 5.24 -9.12
C SER A 52 -9.15 3.92 -9.67
N PRO A 53 -8.07 3.88 -10.48
CA PRO A 53 -7.54 2.61 -11.00
C PRO A 53 -6.67 1.83 -10.01
N LEU A 54 -6.28 2.40 -8.87
CA LEU A 54 -5.40 1.73 -7.90
C LEU A 54 -6.10 0.54 -7.24
N LEU A 55 -5.30 -0.43 -6.81
CA LEU A 55 -5.72 -1.67 -6.16
C LEU A 55 -6.75 -2.42 -7.01
N GLY A 56 -6.54 -2.45 -8.33
CA GLY A 56 -7.43 -3.06 -9.30
C GLY A 56 -8.80 -2.39 -9.36
N GLY A 57 -8.91 -1.12 -8.97
CA GLY A 57 -10.16 -0.36 -8.89
C GLY A 57 -10.96 -0.55 -7.60
N LYS A 58 -10.39 -1.18 -6.57
CA LYS A 58 -11.08 -1.47 -5.31
C LYS A 58 -11.61 -0.22 -4.63
N LEU A 59 -10.78 0.83 -4.53
CA LEU A 59 -11.14 2.05 -3.81
C LEU A 59 -12.39 2.69 -4.42
N ALA A 60 -12.44 2.83 -5.75
CA ALA A 60 -13.61 3.36 -6.47
C ALA A 60 -14.85 2.45 -6.40
N ARG A 61 -14.69 1.14 -6.18
CA ARG A 61 -15.83 0.21 -6.05
C ARG A 61 -16.44 0.22 -4.65
N GLU A 62 -15.63 0.50 -3.63
CA GLU A 62 -16.01 0.36 -2.22
C GLU A 62 -16.31 1.68 -1.52
N ASN A 63 -15.93 2.81 -2.14
CA ASN A 63 -16.07 4.13 -1.58
C ASN A 63 -16.79 5.06 -2.56
N ASP A 64 -17.68 5.89 -2.03
CA ASP A 64 -18.42 6.90 -2.77
C ASP A 64 -17.57 8.15 -3.02
N VAL A 65 -16.60 8.41 -2.15
CA VAL A 65 -15.67 9.54 -2.23
C VAL A 65 -14.23 9.03 -2.22
N LEU A 66 -13.43 9.49 -3.17
CA LEU A 66 -11.99 9.28 -3.21
C LEU A 66 -11.29 10.61 -2.93
N ASP A 67 -10.76 10.73 -1.72
CA ASP A 67 -10.16 11.94 -1.20
C ASP A 67 -8.63 11.82 -1.21
N GLY A 68 -7.98 12.66 -2.00
CA GLY A 68 -6.52 12.72 -2.10
C GLY A 68 -5.97 13.71 -1.09
N VAL A 69 -5.16 13.24 -0.14
CA VAL A 69 -4.58 14.12 0.89
C VAL A 69 -3.47 14.98 0.29
N GLU A 70 -3.62 16.30 0.38
CA GLU A 70 -2.54 17.20 0.00
C GLU A 70 -1.41 17.22 1.05
N TRP A 71 -0.20 16.87 0.63
CA TRP A 71 0.98 16.85 1.49
C TRP A 71 2.26 17.19 0.72
N PRO A 72 3.38 17.53 1.37
CA PRO A 72 4.54 18.01 0.63
C PRO A 72 5.19 16.98 -0.30
N ALA A 73 5.08 15.67 -0.01
CA ALA A 73 5.66 14.57 -0.79
C ALA A 73 7.15 14.71 -1.13
N GLN A 74 7.93 15.24 -0.18
CA GLN A 74 9.34 15.60 -0.35
C GLN A 74 10.28 14.74 0.50
N ALA A 75 11.51 14.57 0.02
CA ALA A 75 12.59 13.89 0.72
C ALA A 75 13.94 14.47 0.30
N GLY A 76 14.21 15.73 0.66
CA GLY A 76 15.49 16.38 0.40
C GLY A 76 16.66 15.55 0.97
N PRO A 77 17.78 15.41 0.23
CA PRO A 77 18.08 16.01 -1.08
C PRO A 77 17.66 15.15 -2.28
N TYR A 78 16.91 14.06 -2.08
CA TYR A 78 16.52 13.13 -3.15
C TYR A 78 15.50 13.75 -4.11
N THR A 79 14.46 14.41 -3.60
CA THR A 79 13.47 15.11 -4.44
C THR A 79 13.96 16.46 -4.95
N GLY A 80 14.86 17.10 -4.19
CA GLY A 80 15.44 18.39 -4.51
C GLY A 80 16.34 18.86 -3.38
N ARG A 81 17.41 19.61 -3.71
CA ARG A 81 18.40 20.05 -2.70
C ARG A 81 17.84 21.06 -1.69
N ASN A 82 16.77 21.76 -2.05
CA ASN A 82 16.12 22.79 -1.23
C ASN A 82 14.76 22.33 -0.70
N ASP A 83 14.41 21.06 -0.91
CA ASP A 83 13.14 20.49 -0.46
C ASP A 83 13.18 20.17 1.03
N MET A 84 12.00 20.01 1.63
CA MET A 84 11.85 19.48 2.98
C MET A 84 12.55 18.13 3.10
N THR A 85 13.14 17.86 4.26
CA THR A 85 13.54 16.51 4.63
C THR A 85 12.32 15.59 4.66
N LEU A 86 12.54 14.27 4.59
CA LEU A 86 11.44 13.30 4.65
C LEU A 86 10.66 13.44 5.96
N GLY A 87 11.35 13.62 7.09
CA GLY A 87 10.67 13.79 8.39
C GLY A 87 9.80 15.03 8.46
N GLN A 88 10.27 16.16 7.91
CA GLN A 88 9.46 17.38 7.80
C GLN A 88 8.24 17.18 6.90
N SER A 89 8.43 16.54 5.74
CA SER A 89 7.34 16.22 4.81
C SER A 89 6.29 15.30 5.46
N ILE A 90 6.73 14.27 6.19
CA ILE A 90 5.83 13.34 6.88
C ILE A 90 5.08 14.06 8.01
N THR A 91 5.75 14.91 8.80
CA THR A 91 5.11 15.68 9.87
C THR A 91 3.98 16.56 9.33
N ALA A 92 4.21 17.25 8.21
CA ALA A 92 3.16 18.01 7.54
C ALA A 92 2.03 17.11 7.00
N GLY A 93 2.38 15.97 6.40
CA GLY A 93 1.41 15.00 5.91
C GLY A 93 0.51 14.41 7.00
N ILE A 94 1.00 14.23 8.23
CA ILE A 94 0.20 13.77 9.37
C ILE A 94 -0.91 14.78 9.68
N ILE A 95 -0.58 16.07 9.69
CA ILE A 95 -1.55 17.15 9.94
C ILE A 95 -2.62 17.19 8.84
N SER A 96 -2.20 17.06 7.57
CA SER A 96 -3.16 17.01 6.46
C SER A 96 -4.05 15.76 6.55
N LEU A 97 -3.46 14.58 6.76
CA LEU A 97 -4.22 13.33 6.86
C LEU A 97 -5.27 13.40 7.99
N ASP A 98 -4.91 13.94 9.14
CA ASP A 98 -5.80 14.15 10.28
C ASP A 98 -7.03 14.98 9.89
N ALA A 99 -6.83 16.12 9.23
CA ALA A 99 -7.93 16.98 8.80
C ALA A 99 -8.87 16.33 7.77
N HIS A 100 -8.32 15.58 6.81
CA HIS A 100 -9.11 14.84 5.83
C HIS A 100 -9.87 13.68 6.48
N PHE A 101 -9.23 12.98 7.40
CA PHE A 101 -9.84 11.90 8.16
C PHE A 101 -11.01 12.40 9.01
N ASP A 102 -10.85 13.51 9.74
CA ASP A 102 -11.94 14.13 10.51
C ASP A 102 -13.12 14.53 9.63
N ALA A 103 -12.85 15.09 8.45
CA ALA A 103 -13.89 15.44 7.48
C ALA A 103 -14.62 14.18 6.97
N ALA A 104 -13.88 13.10 6.69
CA ALA A 104 -14.43 11.82 6.27
C ALA A 104 -15.29 11.17 7.37
N MET A 105 -14.82 11.17 8.63
CA MET A 105 -15.57 10.65 9.78
C MET A 105 -16.84 11.46 10.04
N LEU A 106 -16.79 12.79 9.88
CA LEU A 106 -17.98 13.64 10.00
C LEU A 106 -19.03 13.34 8.92
N ALA A 107 -18.58 12.98 7.71
CA ALA A 107 -19.45 12.56 6.62
C ALA A 107 -20.01 11.13 6.84
N ALA A 108 -19.20 10.24 7.42
CA ALA A 108 -19.53 8.87 7.81
C ALA A 108 -20.32 8.81 9.13
N ASN A 109 -21.48 9.46 9.18
CA ASN A 109 -22.26 9.64 10.42
C ASN A 109 -23.40 8.63 10.63
N ARG A 110 -23.43 7.53 9.87
CA ARG A 110 -24.44 6.47 10.04
C ARG A 110 -23.83 5.15 10.49
N PRO A 111 -24.61 4.34 11.22
CA PRO A 111 -24.19 2.98 11.56
C PRO A 111 -23.83 2.17 10.31
N GLY A 112 -22.60 1.69 10.25
CA GLY A 112 -22.06 0.89 9.14
C GLY A 112 -21.36 1.69 8.04
N ASP A 113 -21.28 3.02 8.13
CA ASP A 113 -20.37 3.81 7.30
C ASP A 113 -18.92 3.47 7.72
N VAL A 114 -18.01 3.34 6.75
CA VAL A 114 -16.60 2.99 7.00
C VAL A 114 -15.69 3.97 6.26
N VAL A 115 -14.66 4.47 6.96
CA VAL A 115 -13.59 5.27 6.34
C VAL A 115 -12.41 4.36 6.02
N THR A 116 -11.95 4.40 4.77
CA THR A 116 -10.76 3.67 4.34
C THR A 116 -9.56 4.62 4.30
N VAL A 117 -8.54 4.39 5.11
CA VAL A 117 -7.28 5.16 5.08
C VAL A 117 -6.22 4.38 4.31
N VAL A 118 -5.68 5.00 3.25
CA VAL A 118 -4.72 4.36 2.34
C VAL A 118 -3.44 5.17 2.24
N GLY A 119 -2.29 4.52 2.38
CA GLY A 119 -0.99 5.14 2.18
C GLY A 119 -0.16 4.40 1.14
N PHE A 120 0.35 5.13 0.14
CA PHE A 120 1.18 4.58 -0.94
C PHE A 120 2.64 5.00 -0.79
N SER A 121 3.58 4.05 -0.86
CA SER A 121 5.03 4.33 -0.79
C SER A 121 5.36 5.18 0.44
N ALA A 122 5.97 6.37 0.32
CA ALA A 122 6.21 7.26 1.45
C ALA A 122 4.94 7.72 2.19
N GLY A 123 3.78 7.78 1.53
CA GLY A 123 2.49 8.06 2.17
C GLY A 123 2.09 6.99 3.19
N SER A 124 2.55 5.75 3.04
CA SER A 124 2.35 4.72 4.07
C SER A 124 3.09 5.06 5.38
N LEU A 125 4.19 5.81 5.32
CA LEU A 125 4.90 6.28 6.50
C LEU A 125 4.09 7.37 7.22
N VAL A 126 3.45 8.27 6.46
CA VAL A 126 2.48 9.25 6.99
C VAL A 126 1.35 8.52 7.72
N VAL A 127 0.73 7.53 7.08
CA VAL A 127 -0.37 6.76 7.69
C VAL A 127 0.09 5.99 8.93
N ASN A 128 1.25 5.35 8.92
CA ASN A 128 1.76 4.65 10.11
C ASN A 128 2.02 5.62 11.27
N ASP A 129 2.63 6.78 11.00
CA ASP A 129 2.97 7.76 12.05
C ASP A 129 1.72 8.47 12.58
N TRP A 130 0.75 8.78 11.72
CA TRP A 130 -0.58 9.25 12.13
C TRP A 130 -1.36 8.18 12.91
N MET A 131 -1.32 6.91 12.50
CA MET A 131 -1.96 5.83 13.25
C MET A 131 -1.43 5.72 14.69
N ARG A 132 -0.15 6.06 14.93
CA ARG A 132 0.41 6.13 16.30
C ARG A 132 -0.20 7.26 17.13
N THR A 133 -0.64 8.35 16.50
CA THR A 133 -1.37 9.41 17.21
C THR A 133 -2.81 8.96 17.45
N LEU A 134 -3.48 8.42 16.42
CA LEU A 134 -4.86 7.95 16.47
C LEU A 134 -5.12 6.94 17.59
N ILE A 135 -4.29 5.90 17.74
CA ILE A 135 -4.52 4.86 18.77
C ILE A 135 -4.42 5.36 20.22
N ASN A 136 -3.90 6.57 20.43
CA ASN A 136 -3.80 7.21 21.74
C ASN A 136 -4.87 8.29 21.93
N ASP A 137 -5.69 8.54 20.92
CA ASP A 137 -6.79 9.50 20.98
C ASP A 137 -7.97 8.89 21.77
N PRO A 138 -8.47 9.55 22.84
CA PRO A 138 -9.64 9.08 23.56
C PRO A 138 -10.92 9.05 22.71
N ASP A 139 -10.97 9.82 21.62
CA ASP A 139 -12.09 9.89 20.68
C ASP A 139 -11.81 9.08 19.40
N ALA A 140 -10.79 8.20 19.43
CA ALA A 140 -10.47 7.31 18.32
C ALA A 140 -11.69 6.43 17.96
N PRO A 141 -11.96 6.23 16.65
CA PRO A 141 -13.10 5.45 16.20
C PRO A 141 -12.97 3.97 16.53
N ASP A 142 -14.09 3.27 16.57
CA ASP A 142 -14.14 1.83 16.78
C ASP A 142 -13.50 1.08 15.59
N LYS A 143 -13.09 -0.17 15.86
CA LYS A 143 -12.35 -1.01 14.89
C LYS A 143 -13.11 -1.20 13.56
N ASP A 144 -14.43 -1.27 13.60
CA ASP A 144 -15.31 -1.51 12.46
C ASP A 144 -15.66 -0.24 11.67
N GLU A 145 -15.29 0.94 12.15
CA GLU A 145 -15.52 2.22 11.48
C GLU A 145 -14.36 2.61 10.54
N VAL A 146 -13.19 1.97 10.67
CA VAL A 146 -11.99 2.33 9.91
C VAL A 146 -11.26 1.11 9.36
N LYS A 147 -10.90 1.17 8.07
CA LYS A 147 -10.02 0.19 7.42
C LYS A 147 -8.71 0.83 6.99
N PHE A 148 -7.58 0.16 7.21
CA PHE A 148 -6.27 0.62 6.74
C PHE A 148 -5.72 -0.22 5.60
N ILE A 149 -5.16 0.45 4.59
CA ILE A 149 -4.43 -0.20 3.48
C ILE A 149 -3.08 0.50 3.29
N LEU A 150 -1.98 -0.22 3.47
CA LEU A 150 -0.62 0.28 3.31
C LEU A 150 0.04 -0.39 2.11
N VAL A 151 0.40 0.38 1.10
CA VAL A 151 0.89 -0.11 -0.18
C VAL A 151 2.34 0.29 -0.35
N ALA A 152 3.22 -0.66 -0.66
CA ALA A 152 4.66 -0.45 -0.77
C ALA A 152 5.29 0.17 0.50
N ASP A 153 4.86 -0.29 1.67
CA ASP A 153 5.33 0.25 2.95
C ASP A 153 6.77 -0.15 3.26
N SER A 154 7.68 0.80 3.06
CA SER A 154 9.11 0.60 3.29
C SER A 154 9.48 0.33 4.76
N SER A 155 8.63 0.68 5.74
CA SER A 155 8.91 0.50 7.16
C SER A 155 8.71 -0.95 7.64
N ARG A 156 7.92 -1.76 6.93
CA ARG A 156 7.54 -3.13 7.33
C ARG A 156 8.48 -4.22 6.82
N GLN A 157 9.68 -3.83 6.39
CA GLN A 157 10.70 -4.75 5.90
C GLN A 157 11.38 -5.49 7.05
N LYS A 158 11.74 -6.77 6.83
CA LYS A 158 12.46 -7.59 7.82
C LYS A 158 13.81 -7.01 8.28
N LEU A 159 14.38 -6.09 7.49
CA LEU A 159 15.62 -5.39 7.79
C LEU A 159 15.42 -4.25 8.82
N LEU A 160 14.19 -3.81 9.06
CA LEU A 160 13.82 -2.70 9.94
C LEU A 160 13.04 -3.22 11.16
N LYS A 161 13.72 -4.03 12.00
CA LYS A 161 13.09 -4.60 13.21
C LYS A 161 12.99 -3.63 14.37
N ASP A 162 13.92 -2.70 14.44
CA ASP A 162 14.06 -1.73 15.52
C ASP A 162 13.95 -0.31 14.97
N SER A 163 13.74 0.65 15.87
CA SER A 163 13.81 2.07 15.52
C SER A 163 15.17 2.41 14.91
N GLN A 164 15.15 3.02 13.72
CA GLN A 164 16.36 3.41 13.00
C GLN A 164 16.23 4.84 12.48
N TYR A 165 17.03 5.75 13.03
CA TYR A 165 17.15 7.11 12.53
C TYR A 165 18.02 7.17 11.27
N ASN A 166 17.53 7.85 10.25
CA ASN A 166 18.24 8.15 9.03
C ASN A 166 18.60 9.65 8.97
N PRO A 167 19.86 10.03 9.26
CA PRO A 167 20.27 11.43 9.29
C PRO A 167 20.23 12.12 7.93
N ARG A 168 20.24 11.36 6.82
CA ARG A 168 20.15 11.94 5.47
C ARG A 168 18.76 12.48 5.17
N TYR A 169 17.74 11.83 5.72
CA TYR A 169 16.34 12.16 5.48
C TYR A 169 15.65 12.78 6.69
N ASP A 170 16.39 12.98 7.79
CA ASP A 170 15.88 13.44 9.09
C ASP A 170 14.61 12.69 9.50
N TYR A 171 14.63 11.36 9.35
CA TYR A 171 13.46 10.52 9.58
C TYR A 171 13.83 9.29 10.40
N THR A 172 12.97 8.96 11.37
CA THR A 172 13.12 7.75 12.18
C THR A 172 12.14 6.70 11.70
N TYR A 173 12.65 5.64 11.10
CA TYR A 173 11.84 4.45 10.83
C TYR A 173 11.49 3.79 12.15
N LEU A 174 10.21 3.55 12.37
CA LEU A 174 9.69 2.90 13.56
C LEU A 174 9.05 1.55 13.17
N PRO A 175 9.14 0.53 14.04
CA PRO A 175 8.39 -0.71 13.84
C PRO A 175 6.89 -0.44 13.71
N ALA A 176 6.17 -1.34 13.02
CA ALA A 176 4.73 -1.23 12.85
C ALA A 176 4.01 -1.02 14.20
N PRO A 177 3.09 -0.05 14.30
CA PRO A 177 2.37 0.19 15.54
C PRO A 177 1.50 -1.00 15.93
N GLN A 178 1.38 -1.27 17.24
CA GLN A 178 0.29 -2.10 17.75
C GLN A 178 -0.99 -1.28 17.68
N THR A 179 -2.09 -1.90 17.27
CA THR A 179 -3.38 -1.21 17.08
C THR A 179 -4.55 -2.18 17.18
N ILE A 180 -5.74 -1.66 17.50
CA ILE A 180 -6.98 -2.43 17.40
C ILE A 180 -7.42 -2.64 15.94
N TYR A 181 -7.02 -1.75 15.03
CA TYR A 181 -7.48 -1.76 13.64
C TYR A 181 -6.89 -2.91 12.82
N ASP A 182 -7.67 -3.38 11.84
CA ASP A 182 -7.15 -4.30 10.83
C ASP A 182 -6.45 -3.52 9.71
N ILE A 183 -5.33 -4.08 9.22
CA ILE A 183 -4.46 -3.44 8.24
C ILE A 183 -4.18 -4.41 7.10
N ASP A 184 -4.54 -4.03 5.87
CA ASP A 184 -4.06 -4.70 4.67
C ASP A 184 -2.71 -4.09 4.27
N VAL A 185 -1.67 -4.90 4.15
CA VAL A 185 -0.34 -4.47 3.67
C VAL A 185 -0.10 -5.10 2.31
N VAL A 186 0.08 -4.30 1.28
CA VAL A 186 0.26 -4.75 -0.11
C VAL A 186 1.71 -4.47 -0.54
N THR A 187 2.44 -5.51 -0.92
CA THR A 187 3.85 -5.41 -1.31
C THR A 187 4.10 -6.16 -2.61
N GLY A 188 4.78 -5.52 -3.56
CA GLY A 188 5.21 -6.19 -4.80
C GLY A 188 6.40 -7.12 -4.57
N GLU A 189 6.35 -8.33 -5.13
CA GLU A 189 7.49 -9.26 -5.10
C GLU A 189 8.70 -8.63 -5.79
N TYR A 190 9.80 -8.48 -5.05
CA TYR A 190 11.03 -7.80 -5.46
C TYR A 190 10.91 -6.29 -5.66
N ASP A 191 9.88 -5.64 -5.13
CA ASP A 191 9.81 -4.19 -5.08
C ASP A 191 11.03 -3.62 -4.34
N GLY A 192 11.86 -2.83 -5.03
CA GLY A 192 13.09 -2.27 -4.47
C GLY A 192 12.89 -1.30 -3.31
N ALA A 193 11.69 -0.77 -3.12
CA ALA A 193 11.37 0.13 -2.01
C ALA A 193 10.85 -0.61 -0.77
N ALA A 194 10.09 -1.70 -0.98
CA ALA A 194 9.28 -2.33 0.07
C ALA A 194 9.56 -3.84 0.28
N ASP A 195 10.29 -4.48 -0.64
CA ASP A 195 10.68 -5.90 -0.58
C ASP A 195 12.17 -6.08 -0.87
N LEU A 196 13.04 -5.47 -0.05
CA LEU A 196 14.48 -5.73 -0.14
C LEU A 196 14.83 -7.13 0.39
N PRO A 197 15.86 -7.79 -0.18
CA PRO A 197 16.32 -9.08 0.30
C PRO A 197 16.86 -8.99 1.73
N ASP A 198 16.38 -9.87 2.60
CA ASP A 198 16.82 -9.94 4.00
C ASP A 198 18.19 -10.63 4.18
N ARG A 199 18.76 -11.18 3.10
CA ARG A 199 20.12 -11.73 3.03
C ARG A 199 21.01 -10.84 2.17
N TRP A 200 21.60 -9.85 2.82
CA TRP A 200 22.42 -8.80 2.20
C TRP A 200 23.60 -9.29 1.36
N TRP A 201 24.09 -10.52 1.58
CA TRP A 201 25.16 -11.13 0.78
C TRP A 201 24.70 -11.64 -0.59
N ASN A 202 23.38 -11.74 -0.84
CA ASN A 202 22.86 -12.10 -2.16
C ASN A 202 22.77 -10.86 -3.05
N PHE A 203 23.90 -10.47 -3.64
CA PHE A 203 23.98 -9.30 -4.51
C PHE A 203 23.11 -9.41 -5.77
N LEU A 204 22.83 -10.62 -6.25
CA LEU A 204 21.92 -10.83 -7.38
C LEU A 204 20.48 -10.47 -7.00
N ALA A 205 20.03 -10.89 -5.81
CA ALA A 205 18.72 -10.50 -5.29
C ALA A 205 18.62 -8.99 -5.07
N LEU A 206 19.70 -8.35 -4.59
CA LEU A 206 19.76 -6.90 -4.45
C LEU A 206 19.66 -6.18 -5.79
N ALA A 207 20.41 -6.63 -6.81
CA ALA A 207 20.33 -6.06 -8.16
C ALA A 207 18.93 -6.24 -8.77
N ASN A 208 18.28 -7.38 -8.53
CA ASN A 208 16.91 -7.61 -8.97
C ASN A 208 15.92 -6.70 -8.23
N ALA A 209 16.08 -6.49 -6.93
CA ALA A 209 15.23 -5.56 -6.17
C ALA A 209 15.38 -4.11 -6.66
N VAL A 210 16.61 -3.66 -6.96
CA VAL A 210 16.85 -2.34 -7.57
C VAL A 210 16.11 -2.19 -8.89
N ALA A 211 16.17 -3.21 -9.77
CA ALA A 211 15.35 -3.21 -10.99
C ALA A 211 13.85 -3.25 -10.68
N GLY A 212 13.42 -3.89 -9.60
CA GLY A 212 12.03 -3.92 -9.15
C GLY A 212 11.52 -2.56 -8.69
N GLY A 213 12.38 -1.68 -8.18
CA GLY A 213 12.03 -0.27 -7.96
C GLY A 213 11.51 0.42 -9.23
N ILE A 214 11.98 0.01 -10.41
CA ILE A 214 11.57 0.56 -11.71
C ILE A 214 10.34 -0.19 -12.25
N PHE A 215 10.39 -1.52 -12.26
CA PHE A 215 9.42 -2.34 -13.00
C PHE A 215 8.27 -2.90 -12.15
N VAL A 216 8.34 -2.79 -10.82
CA VAL A 216 7.36 -3.40 -9.89
C VAL A 216 6.70 -2.34 -9.01
N HIS A 217 7.47 -1.39 -8.47
CA HIS A 217 7.01 -0.48 -7.40
C HIS A 217 5.67 0.21 -7.70
N VAL A 218 5.56 0.89 -8.83
CA VAL A 218 4.31 1.55 -9.25
C VAL A 218 3.33 0.58 -9.90
N PRO A 219 3.73 -0.29 -10.86
CA PRO A 219 2.77 -1.17 -11.54
C PRO A 219 2.00 -2.12 -10.62
N MET A 220 2.60 -2.56 -9.51
CA MET A 220 1.93 -3.46 -8.55
C MET A 220 0.77 -2.76 -7.81
N MET A 221 0.82 -1.43 -7.66
CA MET A 221 -0.24 -0.65 -7.03
C MET A 221 -1.53 -0.61 -7.85
N LEU A 222 -1.47 -0.94 -9.14
CA LEU A 222 -2.62 -1.04 -10.05
C LEU A 222 -3.26 -2.43 -10.05
N GLN A 223 -2.62 -3.43 -9.44
CA GLN A 223 -3.15 -4.79 -9.42
C GLN A 223 -4.22 -4.96 -8.35
N ASP A 224 -5.16 -5.87 -8.60
CA ASP A 224 -6.06 -6.36 -7.56
C ASP A 224 -5.27 -7.27 -6.61
N TYR A 225 -5.00 -6.77 -5.40
CA TYR A 225 -4.21 -7.50 -4.41
C TYR A 225 -5.01 -8.61 -3.73
N GLU A 226 -6.34 -8.59 -3.78
CA GLU A 226 -7.18 -9.64 -3.20
C GLU A 226 -7.21 -10.88 -4.09
N ALA A 227 -6.88 -10.74 -5.37
CA ALA A 227 -6.69 -11.83 -6.33
C ALA A 227 -5.29 -12.48 -6.26
N VAL A 228 -4.47 -12.13 -5.27
CA VAL A 228 -3.12 -12.69 -5.12
C VAL A 228 -3.17 -14.21 -4.90
N THR A 229 -2.35 -14.91 -5.67
CA THR A 229 -2.17 -16.37 -5.57
C THR A 229 -0.69 -16.73 -5.66
N PRO A 230 -0.26 -17.89 -5.10
CA PRO A 230 -1.02 -18.79 -4.21
C PRO A 230 -1.26 -18.18 -2.80
N GLU A 231 -2.09 -18.83 -1.98
CA GLU A 231 -2.40 -18.43 -0.58
C GLU A 231 -1.13 -18.22 0.27
N GLU A 232 -0.03 -18.89 -0.05
CA GLU A 232 1.27 -18.71 0.61
C GLU A 232 1.86 -17.29 0.46
N ASN A 233 1.32 -16.47 -0.45
CA ASN A 233 1.65 -15.05 -0.58
C ASN A 233 0.80 -14.16 0.34
N ILE A 234 -0.11 -14.75 1.12
CA ILE A 234 -0.94 -14.06 2.07
C ILE A 234 -0.53 -14.53 3.48
N THR A 235 -0.15 -13.59 4.33
CA THR A 235 0.19 -13.88 5.73
C THR A 235 -0.62 -13.00 6.66
N ARG A 236 -1.09 -13.56 7.78
CA ARG A 236 -1.89 -12.84 8.77
C ARG A 236 -1.20 -12.88 10.12
N VAL A 237 -1.08 -11.72 10.77
CA VAL A 237 -0.52 -11.59 12.13
C VAL A 237 -1.44 -10.70 12.94
N THR A 238 -1.97 -11.25 14.03
CA THR A 238 -2.75 -10.50 15.02
C THR A 238 -1.83 -10.03 16.14
N ASN A 239 -1.97 -8.77 16.50
CA ASN A 239 -1.13 -8.10 17.49
C ASN A 239 -1.79 -8.16 18.90
N ASP A 240 -1.11 -7.67 19.93
CA ASP A 240 -1.59 -7.81 21.32
C ASP A 240 -2.84 -6.98 21.63
N LEU A 241 -3.13 -5.95 20.81
CA LEU A 241 -4.35 -5.13 20.89
C LEU A 241 -5.50 -5.70 20.05
N GLY A 242 -5.30 -6.85 19.37
CA GLY A 242 -6.34 -7.55 18.60
C GLY A 242 -6.51 -7.08 17.15
N GLY A 243 -5.72 -6.11 16.69
CA GLY A 243 -5.66 -5.74 15.27
C GLY A 243 -4.91 -6.78 14.45
N THR A 244 -5.44 -7.14 13.30
CA THR A 244 -4.85 -8.12 12.38
C THR A 244 -4.25 -7.42 11.18
N THR A 245 -2.94 -7.62 10.97
CA THR A 245 -2.27 -7.24 9.74
C THR A 245 -2.33 -8.41 8.76
N THR A 246 -2.97 -8.21 7.60
CA THR A 246 -2.94 -9.14 6.46
C THR A 246 -1.97 -8.61 5.42
N THR A 247 -0.87 -9.31 5.18
CA THR A 247 0.12 -8.95 4.18
C THR A 247 -0.09 -9.76 2.90
N TYR A 248 -0.20 -9.05 1.78
CA TYR A 248 -0.36 -9.58 0.43
C TYR A 248 0.93 -9.33 -0.36
N LEU A 249 1.59 -10.41 -0.79
CA LEU A 249 2.75 -10.34 -1.68
C LEU A 249 2.29 -10.50 -3.15
N VAL A 250 2.21 -9.40 -3.88
CA VAL A 250 1.81 -9.37 -5.29
C VAL A 250 2.92 -9.98 -6.15
N PRO A 251 2.71 -11.13 -6.82
CA PRO A 251 3.78 -11.81 -7.55
C PRO A 251 4.23 -11.03 -8.77
N THR A 252 5.53 -11.09 -9.07
CA THR A 252 6.09 -10.45 -10.26
C THR A 252 6.14 -11.44 -11.42
N LYS A 253 5.40 -11.15 -12.50
CA LYS A 253 5.28 -12.03 -13.68
C LYS A 253 6.61 -12.33 -14.38
N LYS A 254 7.50 -11.34 -14.42
CA LYS A 254 8.81 -11.43 -15.05
C LYS A 254 9.84 -10.76 -14.15
N LEU A 255 10.93 -11.46 -13.84
CA LEU A 255 11.99 -10.94 -12.97
C LEU A 255 12.38 -9.52 -13.39
N PRO A 256 12.39 -8.55 -12.46
CA PRO A 256 12.76 -7.18 -12.79
C PRO A 256 14.14 -7.06 -13.43
N LEU A 257 15.11 -7.89 -13.01
CA LEU A 257 16.43 -7.95 -13.63
C LEU A 257 16.37 -8.39 -15.10
N VAL A 258 15.45 -9.29 -15.44
CA VAL A 258 15.24 -9.76 -16.82
C VAL A 258 14.44 -8.74 -17.64
N GLN A 259 13.57 -7.95 -17.00
CA GLN A 259 12.95 -6.79 -17.65
C GLN A 259 14.00 -5.74 -18.00
N LEU A 260 14.95 -5.47 -17.09
CA LEU A 260 16.07 -4.55 -17.33
C LEU A 260 17.05 -5.08 -18.38
N LEU A 261 17.35 -6.37 -18.36
CA LEU A 261 18.32 -7.03 -19.24
C LEU A 261 17.66 -8.19 -20.01
N PRO A 262 16.93 -7.91 -21.12
CA PRO A 262 16.12 -8.91 -21.82
C PRO A 262 16.89 -10.14 -22.32
N PHE A 263 18.21 -10.04 -22.55
CA PHE A 263 19.04 -11.17 -22.97
C PHE A 263 19.18 -12.26 -21.90
N LEU A 264 18.82 -11.97 -20.64
CA LEU A 264 18.80 -12.95 -19.54
C LEU A 264 17.56 -13.86 -19.54
N ALA A 265 16.55 -13.59 -20.39
CA ALA A 265 15.29 -14.34 -20.42
C ALA A 265 15.45 -15.87 -20.52
N PRO A 266 16.41 -16.43 -21.30
CA PRO A 266 16.62 -17.88 -21.34
C PRO A 266 17.02 -18.51 -20.01
N ARG A 267 17.49 -17.71 -19.04
CA ARG A 267 17.96 -18.15 -17.72
C ARG A 267 17.03 -17.68 -16.59
N GLU A 268 15.84 -17.17 -16.90
CA GLU A 268 14.98 -16.54 -15.91
C GLU A 268 14.61 -17.46 -14.73
N ALA A 269 14.28 -18.73 -14.98
CA ALA A 269 13.98 -19.68 -13.92
C ALA A 269 15.20 -19.96 -13.00
N GLU A 270 16.38 -20.10 -13.58
CA GLU A 270 17.64 -20.27 -12.85
C GLU A 270 17.93 -19.03 -11.99
N LEU A 271 17.80 -17.84 -12.58
CA LEU A 271 17.99 -16.56 -11.90
C LEU A 271 16.98 -16.39 -10.76
N LYS A 272 15.72 -16.76 -10.97
CA LYS A 272 14.67 -16.67 -9.93
C LYS A 272 15.05 -17.56 -8.75
N ALA A 273 15.47 -18.80 -8.98
CA ALA A 273 15.92 -19.69 -7.92
C ALA A 273 17.15 -19.14 -7.15
N MET A 274 18.07 -18.42 -7.82
CA MET A 274 19.20 -17.77 -7.15
C MET A 274 18.78 -16.51 -6.38
N ILE A 275 17.89 -15.70 -6.93
CA ILE A 275 17.35 -14.48 -6.32
C ILE A 275 16.51 -14.83 -5.10
N ASP A 276 15.66 -15.85 -5.18
CA ASP A 276 14.77 -16.28 -4.11
C ASP A 276 15.53 -16.72 -2.85
N LYS A 277 16.76 -17.22 -3.00
CA LYS A 277 17.66 -17.49 -1.86
C LYS A 277 18.04 -16.23 -1.09
N GLY A 278 17.82 -15.04 -1.64
CA GLY A 278 18.02 -13.75 -0.98
C GLY A 278 16.92 -13.38 0.00
N TYR A 279 15.81 -14.12 0.02
CA TYR A 279 14.62 -13.83 0.81
C TYR A 279 14.24 -15.00 1.71
N SER A 280 14.33 -14.84 3.04
CA SER A 280 14.01 -15.89 4.00
C SER A 280 12.58 -16.42 3.89
N ARG A 281 11.63 -15.64 3.34
CA ARG A 281 10.26 -16.09 3.08
C ARG A 281 10.20 -17.36 2.19
N ASN A 282 11.21 -17.59 1.36
CA ASN A 282 11.24 -18.70 0.40
C ASN A 282 11.88 -19.97 0.95
N ASP A 283 12.48 -19.94 2.15
CA ASP A 283 13.15 -21.11 2.73
C ASP A 283 12.15 -22.26 2.96
N ASN A 284 11.02 -21.95 3.58
CA ASN A 284 9.99 -22.93 3.91
C ASN A 284 9.25 -23.43 2.64
N ARG A 285 9.13 -22.58 1.62
CA ARG A 285 8.52 -22.94 0.33
C ARG A 285 9.34 -24.01 -0.39
N THR A 286 10.67 -23.88 -0.33
CA THR A 286 11.59 -24.86 -0.91
C THR A 286 11.52 -26.20 -0.18
N THR A 287 11.33 -26.19 1.14
CA THR A 287 11.17 -27.44 1.92
C THR A 287 9.85 -28.15 1.65
N THR A 288 8.74 -27.41 1.51
CA THR A 288 7.42 -27.99 1.20
C THR A 288 7.37 -28.54 -0.22
N ALA A 289 7.94 -27.84 -1.21
CA ALA A 289 8.06 -28.35 -2.58
C ALA A 289 8.92 -29.63 -2.64
N GLY A 290 10.02 -29.69 -1.87
CA GLY A 290 10.85 -30.89 -1.74
C GLY A 290 10.13 -32.05 -1.05
N ALA A 291 9.35 -31.77 -0.01
CA ALA A 291 8.54 -32.78 0.69
C ALA A 291 7.38 -33.30 -0.17
N SER A 292 6.69 -32.43 -0.93
CA SER A 292 5.65 -32.81 -1.88
C SER A 292 6.21 -33.62 -3.04
N SER A 293 7.42 -33.29 -3.53
CA SER A 293 8.11 -34.08 -4.56
C SER A 293 8.55 -35.44 -4.02
N ALA A 294 9.04 -35.52 -2.78
CA ALA A 294 9.40 -36.77 -2.12
C ALA A 294 8.16 -37.65 -1.82
N ALA A 295 7.03 -37.04 -1.43
CA ALA A 295 5.76 -37.74 -1.22
C ALA A 295 5.16 -38.25 -2.53
N ALA A 296 5.27 -37.49 -3.62
CA ALA A 296 4.86 -37.94 -4.96
C ALA A 296 5.73 -39.11 -5.48
N LEU A 297 7.00 -39.17 -5.08
CA LEU A 297 7.89 -40.30 -5.36
C LEU A 297 7.68 -41.51 -4.41
N ALA A 298 6.92 -41.33 -3.33
CA ALA A 298 6.65 -42.35 -2.31
C ALA A 298 5.22 -42.93 -2.36
N ALA A 299 4.40 -42.53 -3.33
CA ALA A 299 3.08 -43.15 -3.54
C ALA A 299 3.25 -44.62 -3.95
N PRO A 300 2.64 -45.60 -3.26
CA PRO A 300 2.81 -47.01 -3.59
C PRO A 300 2.12 -47.31 -4.93
N ALA A 301 2.81 -48.06 -5.79
CA ALA A 301 2.26 -48.58 -7.04
C ALA A 301 1.05 -49.48 -6.72
N VAL A 302 -0.15 -48.97 -6.97
CA VAL A 302 -1.38 -49.76 -6.90
C VAL A 302 -1.39 -50.67 -8.14
N VAL A 303 -1.21 -51.96 -7.88
CA VAL A 303 -1.33 -53.03 -8.88
C VAL A 303 -2.79 -53.09 -9.32
N GLN A 304 -3.06 -52.84 -10.60
CA GLN A 304 -4.39 -53.08 -11.18
C GLN A 304 -4.58 -54.58 -11.37
N GLU A 305 -5.53 -55.14 -10.63
CA GLU A 305 -6.03 -56.49 -10.84
C GLU A 305 -7.35 -56.39 -11.62
N SER A 306 -7.39 -57.00 -12.79
CA SER A 306 -8.52 -57.04 -13.72
C SER A 306 -9.52 -58.12 -13.33
N VAL A 307 -10.80 -57.79 -13.27
CA VAL A 307 -11.92 -58.75 -13.40
C VAL A 307 -13.03 -58.16 -14.27
N ALA A 308 -13.53 -59.01 -15.17
CA ALA A 308 -14.49 -58.74 -16.22
C ALA A 308 -15.94 -59.09 -15.81
N ASP A 309 -16.84 -58.85 -16.78
CA ASP A 309 -18.24 -59.28 -16.93
C ASP A 309 -19.33 -58.43 -16.26
N GLU A 310 -20.52 -58.21 -16.82
CA GLU A 310 -21.12 -58.11 -18.18
C GLU A 310 -22.61 -57.67 -17.93
N ASP A 311 -23.44 -57.56 -18.97
CA ASP A 311 -24.91 -57.23 -19.02
C ASP A 311 -25.33 -55.75 -18.96
N ASP A 312 -26.35 -55.27 -19.70
CA ASP A 312 -27.00 -55.56 -20.99
C ASP A 312 -27.98 -54.37 -21.23
N ALA A 313 -28.28 -54.12 -22.51
CA ALA A 313 -29.59 -53.69 -23.04
C ALA A 313 -29.67 -52.38 -23.85
N ALA A 314 -29.90 -52.62 -25.15
CA ALA A 314 -30.79 -51.93 -26.10
C ALA A 314 -30.37 -50.53 -26.64
N THR A 315 -29.72 -50.46 -27.81
CA THR A 315 -30.27 -50.38 -29.18
C THR A 315 -31.24 -49.23 -29.47
N ALA A 316 -30.80 -48.26 -30.29
CA ALA A 316 -31.44 -47.97 -31.57
C ALA A 316 -30.49 -47.15 -32.47
N GLU A 317 -30.29 -47.73 -33.65
CA GLU A 317 -29.35 -47.46 -34.72
C GLU A 317 -29.95 -46.53 -35.79
N LYS A 318 -29.12 -45.72 -36.44
CA LYS A 318 -29.08 -45.55 -37.92
C LYS A 318 -27.80 -44.75 -38.30
N ALA A 319 -26.69 -45.40 -38.64
CA ALA A 319 -26.31 -45.97 -39.95
C ALA A 319 -26.10 -44.88 -41.03
N SER A 320 -24.85 -44.53 -41.35
CA SER A 320 -23.94 -45.12 -42.38
C SER A 320 -24.13 -44.40 -43.73
N ALA A 321 -23.12 -44.08 -44.56
CA ALA A 321 -21.84 -44.72 -44.91
C ALA A 321 -20.84 -43.64 -45.41
N GLU A 322 -19.54 -43.70 -45.09
CA GLU A 322 -18.42 -44.31 -45.88
C GLU A 322 -18.44 -43.95 -47.38
N THR A 323 -17.36 -43.44 -47.99
CA THR A 323 -16.17 -44.22 -48.38
C THR A 323 -15.00 -43.31 -48.82
N ASP A 324 -13.80 -43.85 -48.64
CA ASP A 324 -12.43 -43.45 -49.03
C ASP A 324 -12.18 -42.81 -50.42
N THR A 325 -11.13 -41.98 -50.53
CA THR A 325 -9.82 -42.39 -51.12
C THR A 325 -8.81 -41.22 -51.25
N ASP A 326 -7.72 -41.40 -50.50
CA ASP A 326 -6.29 -41.12 -50.68
C ASP A 326 -5.70 -40.21 -51.80
N THR A 327 -4.57 -39.57 -51.42
CA THR A 327 -3.29 -39.41 -52.18
C THR A 327 -2.76 -37.99 -52.47
N ALA A 328 -1.49 -37.77 -52.05
CA ALA A 328 -0.41 -36.91 -52.62
C ALA A 328 -0.56 -35.38 -52.53
N ASP A 329 0.46 -34.54 -52.38
CA ASP A 329 1.92 -34.61 -52.20
C ASP A 329 2.36 -33.16 -51.77
N ALA A 330 3.51 -33.02 -51.11
CA ALA A 330 4.15 -31.71 -50.87
C ALA A 330 5.03 -31.35 -52.11
N PRO A 331 5.95 -30.35 -52.17
CA PRO A 331 6.30 -29.25 -51.24
C PRO A 331 6.73 -27.88 -51.90
N LYS A 332 7.01 -26.88 -51.03
CA LYS A 332 8.12 -25.87 -51.05
C LYS A 332 8.24 -24.69 -52.09
N LYS A 333 8.14 -23.47 -51.51
CA LYS A 333 9.18 -22.40 -51.31
C LYS A 333 9.71 -21.52 -52.48
N ARG A 334 9.94 -20.22 -52.12
CA ARG A 334 10.84 -19.15 -52.66
C ARG A 334 10.18 -18.19 -53.68
N THR A 335 10.41 -16.86 -53.79
CA THR A 335 11.42 -15.89 -53.29
C THR A 335 11.07 -14.44 -53.74
N SER A 336 11.53 -13.43 -52.97
CA SER A 336 12.14 -12.14 -53.36
C SER A 336 11.40 -10.99 -54.11
N ALA A 337 11.62 -9.78 -53.54
CA ALA A 337 12.09 -8.51 -54.16
C ALA A 337 11.11 -7.35 -54.48
N LYS A 338 11.55 -6.15 -54.01
CA LYS A 338 11.12 -4.75 -54.28
C LYS A 338 11.85 -4.21 -55.54
N PRO A 339 11.33 -3.20 -56.30
CA PRO A 339 11.72 -1.77 -56.18
C PRO A 339 10.54 -0.77 -56.49
N ALA A 340 10.40 0.40 -55.83
CA ALA A 340 10.85 1.78 -56.15
C ALA A 340 9.81 2.73 -56.82
N VAL A 341 9.43 3.79 -56.07
CA VAL A 341 9.17 5.24 -56.32
C VAL A 341 8.46 5.75 -57.60
N SER A 342 7.40 6.57 -57.40
CA SER A 342 7.14 7.85 -58.09
C SER A 342 6.13 8.73 -57.32
N ASP A 343 6.42 10.03 -57.24
CA ASP A 343 5.70 11.13 -56.60
C ASP A 343 4.40 11.57 -57.34
N ASP A 344 3.45 12.20 -56.62
CA ASP A 344 2.91 13.58 -56.86
C ASP A 344 1.53 13.83 -56.17
N ASP A 345 1.54 14.84 -55.28
CA ASP A 345 0.53 15.81 -54.79
C ASP A 345 -1.00 15.56 -54.73
N SER A 346 -1.61 15.87 -53.57
CA SER A 346 -2.54 17.02 -53.36
C SER A 346 -3.30 16.96 -52.00
N ASP A 347 -3.07 17.99 -51.17
CA ASP A 347 -3.91 18.66 -50.15
C ASP A 347 -5.04 17.95 -49.37
N SER A 348 -4.99 18.04 -48.02
CA SER A 348 -6.00 18.77 -47.21
C SER A 348 -5.68 18.77 -45.70
N ASP A 349 -5.95 19.93 -45.09
CA ASP A 349 -5.68 20.35 -43.72
C ASP A 349 -6.32 19.49 -42.60
N ALA A 350 -5.63 19.40 -41.46
CA ALA A 350 -6.21 19.63 -40.13
C ALA A 350 -5.13 19.61 -39.02
N ASP A 351 -4.99 20.75 -38.35
CA ASP A 351 -4.25 20.98 -37.11
C ASP A 351 -4.63 20.01 -35.97
N ALA A 352 -3.62 19.45 -35.30
CA ALA A 352 -3.70 19.08 -33.88
C ALA A 352 -2.29 19.04 -33.28
N ALA A 353 -1.98 20.06 -32.47
CA ALA A 353 -0.76 20.20 -31.70
C ALA A 353 -0.57 19.00 -30.74
N LYS A 354 0.57 18.31 -30.87
CA LYS A 354 1.10 17.40 -29.85
C LYS A 354 2.18 18.12 -29.07
N ASP A 355 1.82 18.66 -27.91
CA ASP A 355 2.78 18.97 -26.85
C ASP A 355 3.19 17.66 -26.18
N THR A 356 4.33 17.10 -26.57
CA THR A 356 4.98 16.02 -25.82
C THR A 356 5.98 16.65 -24.87
N ALA A 357 5.56 16.89 -23.63
CA ALA A 357 6.45 17.18 -22.52
C ALA A 357 7.31 15.94 -22.25
N LYS A 358 8.55 16.01 -22.71
CA LYS A 358 9.65 15.11 -22.39
C LYS A 358 10.04 15.39 -20.93
N ALA A 359 9.52 14.58 -20.01
CA ALA A 359 10.04 14.55 -18.64
C ALA A 359 11.40 13.83 -18.68
N ASP A 360 12.46 14.58 -18.46
CA ASP A 360 13.81 14.07 -18.30
C ASP A 360 13.90 13.24 -17.02
N ALA A 361 13.95 11.92 -17.18
CA ALA A 361 14.22 10.99 -16.11
C ALA A 361 15.74 10.96 -15.82
N ASP A 362 16.21 11.91 -15.00
CA ASP A 362 17.52 11.82 -14.36
C ASP A 362 17.48 10.70 -13.31
N THR A 363 17.85 9.49 -13.73
CA THR A 363 18.02 8.34 -12.86
C THR A 363 19.49 8.19 -12.48
N ASP A 364 19.94 9.06 -11.58
CA ASP A 364 21.12 8.80 -10.76
C ASP A 364 20.74 7.75 -9.68
N THR A 365 20.66 6.49 -10.12
CA THR A 365 20.61 5.33 -9.21
C THR A 365 22.00 5.08 -8.64
N ALA A 366 22.45 5.99 -7.79
CA ALA A 366 23.61 5.79 -6.95
C ALA A 366 23.22 4.88 -5.76
N LYS A 367 23.57 3.61 -5.91
CA LYS A 367 24.20 2.75 -4.90
C LYS A 367 23.51 2.70 -3.52
N ALA A 368 22.99 1.52 -3.22
CA ALA A 368 22.62 1.07 -1.88
C ALA A 368 23.61 1.52 -0.78
N ASP A 369 23.25 2.57 -0.04
CA ASP A 369 23.95 3.03 1.16
C ASP A 369 23.47 2.32 2.45
N LYS A 370 22.67 1.26 2.34
CA LYS A 370 22.36 0.38 3.48
C LYS A 370 23.41 -0.72 3.73
N ALA A 371 24.51 -0.75 2.96
CA ALA A 371 25.62 -1.68 3.19
C ALA A 371 26.69 -1.17 4.18
N ASP A 372 26.74 0.13 4.48
CA ASP A 372 27.84 0.70 5.29
C ASP A 372 27.59 0.72 6.81
N THR A 373 26.37 0.45 7.29
CA THR A 373 26.07 0.38 8.73
C THR A 373 26.34 -0.99 9.38
N VAL A 374 26.66 -2.04 8.60
CA VAL A 374 26.95 -3.39 9.15
C VAL A 374 28.46 -3.62 9.39
N ARG A 375 29.34 -2.70 8.96
CA ARG A 375 30.81 -2.87 9.07
C ARG A 375 31.44 -2.42 10.39
N LYS A 376 30.66 -1.97 11.37
CA LYS A 376 31.21 -1.46 12.65
C LYS A 376 30.72 -2.20 13.90
N ALA A 377 30.56 -3.52 13.80
CA ALA A 377 30.41 -4.41 14.97
C ALA A 377 31.22 -5.69 14.74
N GLY A 378 32.54 -5.60 14.91
CA GLY A 378 33.40 -6.75 14.65
C GLY A 378 34.88 -6.54 14.93
N LYS A 379 35.25 -5.86 16.03
CA LYS A 379 36.61 -5.98 16.58
C LYS A 379 36.71 -5.52 18.04
N SER A 380 36.53 -6.44 18.97
CA SER A 380 37.27 -6.43 20.23
C SER A 380 37.53 -7.88 20.64
N GLY A 381 38.69 -8.36 20.23
CA GLY A 381 39.24 -9.62 20.71
C GLY A 381 39.62 -9.48 22.18
N LYS A 382 39.16 -10.47 22.95
CA LYS A 382 39.56 -10.81 24.30
C LYS A 382 41.09 -10.95 24.40
N LYS A 383 41.68 -10.32 25.41
CA LYS A 383 42.96 -10.74 26.01
C LYS A 383 42.89 -10.47 27.51
N ASP A 384 42.90 -11.55 28.27
CA ASP A 384 42.99 -11.60 29.72
C ASP A 384 44.42 -11.18 30.18
N GLY A 385 44.52 -10.67 31.41
CA GLY A 385 45.79 -10.45 32.12
C GLY A 385 45.64 -9.58 33.36
N ASP A 386 45.69 -10.23 34.52
CA ASP A 386 45.74 -9.72 35.91
C ASP A 386 46.74 -8.57 36.17
N ASP A 387 46.46 -7.67 37.12
CA ASP A 387 46.92 -7.76 38.52
C ASP A 387 46.90 -6.40 39.28
N ASP A 388 46.49 -6.47 40.55
CA ASP A 388 46.78 -5.68 41.75
C ASP A 388 46.95 -4.13 41.81
N GLY A 389 46.40 -3.53 42.89
CA GLY A 389 47.12 -2.44 43.60
C GLY A 389 46.35 -1.22 44.15
N ALA A 390 45.65 -1.41 45.28
CA ALA A 390 45.40 -0.53 46.45
C ALA A 390 45.73 1.02 46.52
N LYS A 391 44.88 1.68 47.36
CA LYS A 391 45.02 2.96 48.14
C LYS A 391 44.68 4.28 47.42
N GLY A 392 43.97 5.27 47.97
CA GLY A 392 43.35 5.53 49.28
C GLY A 392 43.09 7.05 49.45
N SER A 393 42.08 7.43 50.27
CA SER A 393 41.86 8.75 50.95
C SER A 393 41.68 10.03 50.08
N THR A 394 40.90 11.08 50.39
CA THR A 394 40.19 11.58 51.59
C THR A 394 39.24 12.74 51.20
N SER A 395 38.30 13.02 52.10
CA SER A 395 37.25 14.06 52.21
C SER A 395 37.65 15.54 52.20
N SER A 396 36.69 16.45 51.91
CA SER A 396 36.26 17.72 52.59
C SER A 396 35.16 18.39 51.71
N ALA A 397 33.88 18.64 52.08
CA ALA A 397 33.28 19.63 53.02
C ALA A 397 33.71 21.09 52.70
N ASP A 398 32.89 22.13 52.43
CA ASP A 398 31.68 22.73 53.07
C ASP A 398 30.98 23.69 52.05
N THR A 399 29.64 23.76 51.86
CA THR A 399 28.52 24.56 52.48
C THR A 399 28.60 26.11 52.53
N ASP A 400 27.61 26.78 51.91
CA ASP A 400 26.68 27.86 52.39
C ASP A 400 26.19 28.75 51.22
N SER A 401 24.90 28.99 50.91
CA SER A 401 23.66 29.40 51.63
C SER A 401 23.44 30.93 51.74
N SER A 402 22.46 31.45 50.97
CA SER A 402 21.48 32.54 51.31
C SER A 402 20.72 32.94 50.02
N ALA A 403 19.40 32.84 49.80
CA ALA A 403 18.16 33.17 50.54
C ALA A 403 17.62 34.61 50.31
N GLY A 404 16.36 34.68 49.82
CA GLY A 404 15.41 35.81 49.91
C GLY A 404 15.29 36.73 48.67
N SER A 405 14.15 37.33 48.29
CA SER A 405 12.70 37.12 48.44
C SER A 405 12.00 38.30 47.75
N SER A 406 10.82 38.05 47.15
CA SER A 406 9.67 38.97 46.91
C SER A 406 9.83 40.28 46.12
N SER A 407 8.99 40.47 45.09
CA SER A 407 7.84 41.41 45.14
C SER A 407 6.94 41.32 43.89
N GLN A 408 5.64 41.23 44.12
CA GLN A 408 4.56 41.46 43.14
C GLN A 408 4.47 42.95 42.75
N GLY A 409 3.96 43.24 41.55
CA GLY A 409 3.60 44.60 41.12
C GLY A 409 2.71 44.59 39.88
N SER A 410 1.41 44.75 40.11
CA SER A 410 0.34 44.95 39.13
C SER A 410 0.45 46.33 38.45
N GLY A 411 0.01 46.46 37.19
CA GLY A 411 -0.16 47.76 36.54
C GLY A 411 -0.75 47.66 35.13
N SER A 412 -2.05 47.88 35.02
CA SER A 412 -2.82 48.06 33.78
C SER A 412 -2.65 49.47 33.21
N SER A 413 -2.65 49.58 31.87
CA SER A 413 -3.18 50.69 31.04
C SER A 413 -2.60 50.54 29.62
N ASP A 414 -3.21 50.93 28.51
CA ASP A 414 -4.56 51.17 28.02
C ASP A 414 -4.37 51.49 26.51
N SER A 415 -5.38 51.13 25.72
CA SER A 415 -5.81 51.58 24.39
C SER A 415 -4.96 52.50 23.50
N GLY A 416 -4.93 52.17 22.20
CA GLY A 416 -4.60 53.10 21.11
C GLY A 416 -4.96 52.54 19.73
N SER A 417 -6.18 52.82 19.27
CA SER A 417 -6.67 52.63 17.89
C SER A 417 -6.14 53.71 16.92
N SER A 418 -6.42 53.48 15.62
CA SER A 418 -6.18 54.29 14.39
C SER A 418 -4.80 54.07 13.75
N GLU A 419 -4.67 53.73 12.46
CA GLU A 419 -5.51 53.92 11.26
C GLU A 419 -5.56 52.67 10.35
#